data_AF-A0A7W9S2G0-F1
#
_entry.id   AF-A0A7W9S2G0-F1
#
_cell.length_a   1.000
_cell.length_b   1.000
_cell.length_c   1.000
_cell.angle_alpha   90.00
_cell.angle_beta   90.00
_cell.angle_gamma   90.00
#
_symmetry.space_group_name_H-M   'P 1'
#
loop_
_entity.id
_entity.type
_entity.pdbx_description
1 polymer ?
#
loop_
_entity_poly.entity_id
_entity_poly.type
_entity_poly.pdbx_seq_one_letter_code
_entity_poly.pdbx_strand_id
1 'polypeptide(L)' 'MNRTADLSLEDFRRLPGLYRRWELTEVCEPNRNYQIEDAGAHADGTPLLAIYVAEPAPDVREAA' A
#
# COMPACT_ATOMS: atom_id res chain seq x y z
N MET A 1 20.95 7.34 -2.30
CA MET A 1 19.89 7.39 -3.33
C MET A 1 18.60 6.91 -2.67
N ASN A 2 17.86 7.78 -1.98
CA ASN A 2 16.62 7.40 -1.28
C ASN A 2 15.47 7.36 -2.29
N ARG A 3 15.34 6.24 -3.01
CA ARG A 3 14.29 6.02 -4.01
C ARG A 3 12.87 6.00 -3.41
N THR A 4 12.75 6.06 -2.08
CA THR A 4 11.48 6.07 -1.34
C THR A 4 10.75 7.42 -1.39
N ALA A 5 11.44 8.53 -1.67
CA ALA A 5 10.88 9.87 -1.54
C ALA A 5 10.34 10.46 -2.86
N ASP A 6 10.46 9.72 -3.96
CA ASP A 6 10.02 10.11 -5.31
C ASP A 6 8.96 9.13 -5.84
N LEU A 7 8.10 8.64 -4.97
CA LEU A 7 6.91 7.89 -5.40
C LEU A 7 5.74 8.87 -5.35
N SER A 8 5.26 9.26 -6.53
CA SER A 8 4.04 10.05 -6.67
C SER A 8 2.85 9.19 -6.27
N LEU A 9 1.74 9.80 -5.88
CA LEU A 9 0.53 9.04 -5.49
C LEU A 9 -0.02 8.18 -6.64
N GLU A 10 0.33 8.55 -7.88
CA GLU A 10 0.07 7.82 -9.12
C GLU A 10 0.80 6.46 -9.19
N ASP A 11 1.93 6.30 -8.49
CA ASP A 11 2.70 5.06 -8.41
C ASP A 11 2.10 4.03 -7.44
N PHE A 12 1.06 4.42 -6.69
CA PHE A 12 0.43 3.59 -5.69
C PHE A 12 -0.88 2.97 -6.20
N ARG A 13 -0.93 1.64 -6.19
CA ARG A 13 -2.13 0.89 -6.51
C ARG A 13 -2.92 0.56 -5.25
N ARG A 14 -4.21 0.86 -5.25
CA ARG A 14 -5.11 0.51 -4.15
C ARG A 14 -5.32 -1.01 -4.06
N LEU A 15 -5.14 -1.58 -2.88
CA LEU A 15 -5.50 -2.95 -2.58
C LEU A 15 -7.04 -3.08 -2.44
N PRO A 16 -7.63 -4.21 -2.87
CA PRO A 16 -9.08 -4.39 -2.82
C PRO A 16 -9.59 -4.53 -1.38
N GLY A 17 -10.63 -3.77 -1.04
CA GLY A 17 -11.29 -3.84 0.26
C GLY A 17 -10.85 -2.76 1.25
N LEU A 18 -11.31 -2.91 2.49
CA LEU A 18 -10.98 -2.06 3.63
C LEU A 18 -10.49 -2.95 4.76
N TYR A 19 -9.43 -2.52 5.43
CA TYR A 19 -8.69 -3.34 6.38
C TYR A 19 -8.70 -2.72 7.76
N ARG A 20 -8.65 -3.56 8.79
CA ARG A 20 -8.46 -3.15 10.18
C ARG A 20 -6.98 -3.06 10.48
N ARG A 21 -6.64 -2.37 11.57
CA ARG A 21 -5.25 -2.13 11.98
C ARG A 21 -4.45 -3.43 12.20
N TRP A 22 -5.08 -4.48 12.70
CA TRP A 22 -4.41 -5.76 12.99
C TRP A 22 -4.22 -6.63 11.75
N GLU A 23 -4.93 -6.38 10.66
CA GLU A 23 -4.76 -7.12 9.40
C GLU A 23 -3.51 -6.66 8.63
N LEU A 24 -2.93 -5.51 9.00
CA LEU A 24 -1.74 -4.96 8.33
C LEU A 24 -0.54 -5.93 8.34
N THR A 25 -0.40 -6.73 9.40
CA THR A 25 0.69 -7.73 9.47
C THR A 25 0.50 -8.89 8.50
N GLU A 26 -0.73 -9.12 8.04
CA GLU A 26 -1.07 -10.19 7.09
C GLU A 26 -1.08 -9.68 5.64
N VAL A 27 -1.42 -8.40 5.45
CA VAL A 27 -1.55 -7.77 4.12
C VAL A 27 -0.24 -7.15 3.64
N CYS A 28 0.57 -6.58 4.54
CA CYS A 28 1.80 -5.89 4.16
C CYS A 28 2.99 -6.85 4.07
N GLU A 29 3.49 -7.03 2.86
CA GLU A 29 4.76 -7.71 2.59
C GLU A 29 5.98 -6.88 3.01
N PRO A 30 7.07 -7.52 3.50
CA PRO A 30 8.30 -6.83 3.80
C PRO A 30 8.96 -6.23 2.54
N ASN A 31 9.72 -5.16 2.72
CA ASN A 31 10.46 -4.46 1.64
C ASN A 31 9.58 -3.87 0.52
N ARG A 32 8.29 -3.66 0.77
CA ARG A 32 7.41 -2.86 -0.09
C ARG A 32 7.05 -1.53 0.56
N ASN A 33 6.74 -0.56 -0.29
CA ASN A 33 6.24 0.74 0.13
C ASN A 33 4.72 0.74 0.14
N TYR A 34 4.14 1.14 1.28
CA TYR A 34 2.69 1.25 1.45
C TYR A 34 2.30 2.67 1.85
N GLN A 35 1.16 3.11 1.33
CA GLN A 35 0.42 4.25 1.83
C GLN A 35 -0.86 3.73 2.49
N ILE A 36 -1.16 4.23 3.68
CA ILE A 36 -2.32 3.80 4.48
C ILE A 36 -3.14 5.04 4.79
N GLU A 37 -4.40 5.02 4.40
CA GLU A 37 -5.33 6.13 4.59
C GLU A 37 -6.51 5.71 5.48
N ASP A 38 -7.07 6.68 6.20
CA ASP A 38 -8.36 6.50 6.88
C ASP A 38 -9.47 6.31 5.84
N ALA A 39 -10.31 5.30 6.06
CA ALA A 39 -11.46 5.01 5.21
C ALA A 39 -12.77 4.99 6.02
N GLY A 40 -12.81 5.75 7.10
CA GLY A 40 -13.93 5.78 8.04
C GLY A 40 -13.95 4.58 8.99
N ALA A 41 -15.14 4.21 9.44
CA ALA A 41 -15.35 3.14 10.40
C ALA A 41 -16.43 2.17 9.92
N HIS A 42 -16.28 0.91 10.32
CA HIS A 42 -17.33 -0.10 10.22
C HIS A 42 -18.54 0.29 11.10
N ALA A 43 -19.70 -0.32 10.89
CA ALA A 43 -20.92 -0.03 11.65
C ALA A 43 -20.77 -0.17 13.17
N ASP A 44 -19.82 -0.99 13.62
CA ASP A 44 -19.47 -1.22 15.03
C ASP A 44 -18.50 -0.14 15.59
N GLY A 45 -18.14 0.87 14.78
CA GLY A 45 -17.18 1.91 15.15
C GLY A 45 -15.71 1.52 14.98
N THR A 46 -15.43 0.29 14.57
CA THR A 46 -14.06 -0.16 14.29
C THR A 46 -13.48 0.63 13.11
N PRO A 47 -12.31 1.29 13.23
CA PRO A 47 -11.71 2.04 12.14
C PRO A 47 -11.28 1.13 10.99
N LEU A 48 -11.52 1.62 9.77
CA LEU A 48 -11.19 0.96 8.52
C LEU A 48 -10.14 1.78 7.77
N LEU A 49 -9.26 1.06 7.08
CA LEU A 49 -8.11 1.61 6.39
C LEU A 49 -8.16 1.22 4.92
N ALA A 50 -7.89 2.18 4.05
CA ALA A 50 -7.53 1.91 2.66
C ALA A 50 -6.00 1.74 2.59
N ILE A 51 -5.56 0.69 1.89
CA ILE A 51 -4.13 0.40 1.72
C ILE A 51 -3.80 0.55 0.24
N TYR A 52 -2.71 1.24 -0.04
CA TYR A 52 -2.13 1.34 -1.36
C TYR A 52 -0.70 0.85 -1.31
N VAL A 53 -0.29 0.12 -2.34
CA VAL A 53 1.06 -0.42 -2.49
C VAL A 53 1.73 0.23 -3.68
N ALA A 54 2.97 0.67 -3.53
CA ALA A 54 3.75 1.16 -4.66
C ALA A 54 3.95 0.01 -5.64
N GLU A 55 3.70 0.25 -6.93
CA GLU A 55 4.07 -0.72 -7.94
C GLU A 55 5.59 -0.90 -7.91
N PRO A 56 6.09 -2.15 -7.95
CA PRO A 56 7.53 -2.34 -8.08
C PRO A 56 7.94 -1.64 -9.37
N ALA A 57 8.95 -0.77 -9.29
CA ALA A 57 9.53 -0.16 -10.48
C ALA A 57 9.76 -1.28 -11.51
N PRO A 58 9.28 -1.13 -12.77
CA PRO A 58 9.39 -2.20 -13.74
C PRO A 58 10.84 -2.66 -13.78
N ASP A 59 11.04 -3.94 -13.50
CA ASP A 59 12.37 -4.55 -13.55
C ASP A 59 12.82 -4.43 -15.01
N VAL A 60 13.69 -3.45 -15.29
CA VAL A 60 14.32 -3.24 -16.60
C VAL A 60 15.38 -4.32 -16.82
N ARG A 61 14.98 -5.59 -16.77
CA ARG A 61 15.84 -6.74 -17.09
C ARG A 61 15.19 -7.66 -18.12
N GLU A 62 14.76 -7.08 -19.23
CA GLU A 62 14.44 -7.85 -20.44
C GLU A 62 15.13 -7.18 -21.63
N ALA A 63 16.40 -7.54 -21.86
CA ALA A 63 17.08 -7.62 -23.17
C ALA A 63 18.62 -7.69 -22.99
N ALA A 64 19.17 -8.90 -22.99
CA ALA A 64 20.54 -9.15 -23.46
C ALA A 64 20.58 -10.54 -24.09
#